data_AF-A0A6J0E834-F1
#
_entry.id   AF-A0A6J0E834-F1
#
_cell.length_a   1.000
_cell.length_b   1.000
_cell.length_c   1.000
_cell.angle_alpha   90.00
_cell.angle_beta   90.00
_cell.angle_gamma   90.00
#
_symmetry.space_group_name_H-M   'P 1'
#
loop_
_entity.id
_entity.type
_entity.pdbx_description
1 polymer ?
#
loop_
_entity_poly.entity_id
_entity_poly.type
_entity_poly.pdbx_seq_one_letter_code
_entity_poly.pdbx_strand_id
1 'polypeptide(L)'
;MRLLERARKEWFMVGIVVAIGAAKLEPSVGVNGGPLKPEITVSYIAVATIFFNSGLSLKTEELTSALVHLKLHLFIQIFTLAFFPATIWLFLQLLSVTSINEWLLKGLQTVGCMPPPVSSAVILTKAVGGNEAAAIFNSAFGSFLSGAEHFLGQTGIMKAGLLTTD
;
A
#
# COMPACT_ATOMS: atom_id res chain seq x y z
N MET A 1 -28.59 -19.22 -3.92
CA MET A 1 -27.65 -19.66 -2.84
C MET A 1 -26.17 -19.57 -3.24
N ARG A 2 -25.78 -19.95 -4.46
CA ARG A 2 -24.38 -19.85 -4.94
C ARG A 2 -23.73 -18.45 -4.85
N LEU A 3 -24.48 -17.37 -5.07
CA LEU A 3 -23.96 -15.99 -4.97
C LEU A 3 -23.60 -15.59 -3.54
N LEU A 4 -24.41 -15.98 -2.56
CA LEU A 4 -24.17 -15.71 -1.14
C LEU A 4 -22.95 -16.49 -0.62
N GLU A 5 -22.75 -17.73 -1.07
CA GLU A 5 -21.53 -18.50 -0.76
C GLU A 5 -20.29 -17.90 -1.41
N ARG A 6 -20.39 -17.43 -2.66
CA ARG A 6 -19.28 -16.75 -3.35
C ARG A 6 -18.92 -15.43 -2.65
N ALA A 7 -19.92 -14.64 -2.27
CA ALA A 7 -19.74 -13.39 -1.54
C ALA A 7 -19.15 -13.62 -0.15
N ARG A 8 -19.51 -14.71 0.53
CA ARG A 8 -18.90 -15.10 1.82
C ARG A 8 -17.44 -15.53 1.65
N LYS A 9 -17.11 -16.21 0.56
CA LYS A 9 -15.72 -16.60 0.24
C LYS A 9 -14.84 -15.38 -0.06
N GLU A 10 -15.37 -14.41 -0.81
CA GLU A 10 -14.69 -13.17 -1.21
C GLU A 10 -15.13 -11.97 -0.36
N TRP A 11 -15.46 -12.20 0.91
CA TRP A 11 -16.12 -11.19 1.77
C TRP A 11 -15.32 -9.89 1.90
N PHE A 12 -13.99 -9.97 1.84
CA PHE A 12 -13.09 -8.83 1.89
C PHE A 12 -13.26 -7.91 0.67
N MET A 13 -13.26 -8.50 -0.54
CA MET A 13 -13.43 -7.76 -1.80
C MET A 13 -14.80 -7.07 -1.85
N VAL A 14 -15.85 -7.82 -1.46
CA VAL A 14 -17.22 -7.29 -1.37
C VAL A 14 -17.28 -6.16 -0.34
N GLY A 15 -16.63 -6.32 0.81
CA GLY A 15 -16.54 -5.31 1.85
C GLY A 15 -15.93 -3.99 1.37
N ILE A 16 -14.84 -4.03 0.58
CA ILE A 16 -14.22 -2.83 0.00
C ILE A 16 -15.20 -2.10 -0.91
N VAL A 17 -15.86 -2.81 -1.83
CA VAL A 17 -16.80 -2.19 -2.78
C VAL A 17 -17.98 -1.55 -2.06
N VAL A 18 -18.51 -2.22 -1.04
CA VAL A 18 -19.60 -1.69 -0.21
C VAL A 18 -19.13 -0.45 0.57
N ALA A 19 -17.92 -0.48 1.15
CA ALA A 19 -17.38 0.66 1.88
C ALA A 19 -17.17 1.89 0.98
N ILE A 20 -16.65 1.70 -0.24
CA ILE A 20 -16.52 2.78 -1.24
C ILE A 20 -17.89 3.33 -1.63
N GLY A 21 -18.88 2.45 -1.84
CA GLY A 21 -20.26 2.85 -2.14
C GLY A 21 -20.88 3.65 -1.00
N ALA A 22 -20.71 3.21 0.25
CA ALA A 22 -21.18 3.91 1.42
C ALA A 22 -20.51 5.29 1.59
N ALA A 23 -19.20 5.37 1.38
CA ALA A 23 -18.46 6.64 1.42
C ALA A 23 -18.94 7.64 0.35
N LYS A 24 -19.40 7.14 -0.81
CA LYS A 24 -20.01 7.99 -1.84
C LYS A 24 -21.38 8.54 -1.42
N LEU A 25 -22.16 7.76 -0.67
CA LEU A 25 -23.51 8.14 -0.23
C LEU A 25 -23.47 9.14 0.93
N GLU A 26 -22.60 8.90 1.92
CA GLU A 26 -22.48 9.74 3.11
C GLU A 26 -21.00 10.05 3.41
N PRO A 27 -20.39 10.99 2.66
CA PRO A 27 -18.99 11.36 2.86
C PRO A 27 -18.75 12.08 4.20
N SER A 28 -19.80 12.68 4.78
CA SER A 28 -19.74 13.45 6.04
C SER A 28 -19.31 12.61 7.25
N VAL A 29 -19.49 11.28 7.19
CA VAL A 29 -19.06 10.36 8.25
C VAL A 29 -17.54 10.19 8.28
N GLY A 30 -16.89 10.20 7.10
CA GLY A 30 -15.48 9.90 6.91
C GLY A 30 -14.57 11.10 6.70
N VAL A 31 -15.07 12.33 6.83
CA VAL A 31 -14.22 13.54 6.79
C VAL A 31 -13.47 13.75 8.10
N ASN A 32 -12.37 14.52 8.03
CA ASN A 32 -11.62 14.88 9.22
C ASN A 32 -12.50 15.66 10.21
N GLY A 33 -12.54 15.21 11.47
CA GLY A 33 -13.44 15.74 12.50
C GLY A 33 -14.89 15.25 12.44
N GLY A 34 -15.24 14.35 11.49
CA GLY A 34 -16.54 13.70 11.43
C GLY A 34 -16.77 12.68 12.56
N PRO A 35 -17.96 12.06 12.66
CA PRO A 35 -18.31 11.09 13.69
C PRO A 35 -17.33 9.92 13.79
N LEU A 36 -16.76 9.49 12.66
CA LEU A 36 -15.81 8.38 12.62
C LEU A 36 -14.40 8.79 13.09
N LYS A 37 -14.05 10.08 13.03
CA LYS A 37 -12.70 10.62 13.28
C LYS A 37 -11.59 9.71 12.71
N PRO A 38 -11.56 9.50 11.38
CA PRO A 38 -10.63 8.57 10.75
C PRO A 38 -9.15 8.87 11.09
N GLU A 39 -8.82 10.12 11.38
CA GLU A 39 -7.54 10.57 11.93
C GLU A 39 -7.06 9.76 13.13
N ILE A 40 -7.98 9.30 13.96
CA ILE A 40 -7.69 8.57 15.20
C ILE A 40 -8.06 7.11 15.03
N THR A 41 -9.30 6.83 14.63
CA THR A 41 -9.83 5.46 14.59
C THR A 41 -9.16 4.63 13.50
N VAL A 42 -9.02 5.17 12.29
CA VAL A 42 -8.40 4.44 11.18
C VAL A 42 -6.89 4.50 11.30
N SER A 43 -6.32 5.70 11.38
CA SER A 43 -4.86 5.89 11.31
C SER A 43 -4.10 5.30 12.51
N TYR A 44 -4.68 5.31 13.71
CA TYR A 44 -4.03 4.74 14.89
C TYR A 44 -4.62 3.40 15.29
N ILE A 45 -5.93 3.33 15.57
CA ILE A 45 -6.51 2.13 16.17
C ILE A 45 -6.53 0.97 15.16
N ALA A 46 -7.05 1.20 13.96
CA ALA A 46 -7.15 0.14 12.95
C ALA A 46 -5.76 -0.30 12.46
N VAL A 47 -4.87 0.65 12.14
CA VAL A 47 -3.48 0.35 11.75
C VAL A 47 -2.78 -0.43 12.87
N ALA A 48 -2.79 0.05 14.11
CA ALA A 48 -2.15 -0.66 15.22
C ALA A 48 -2.71 -2.07 15.41
N THR A 49 -4.04 -2.24 15.30
CA THR A 49 -4.68 -3.56 15.43
C THR A 49 -4.25 -4.51 14.32
N ILE A 50 -4.18 -4.05 13.07
CA ILE A 50 -3.73 -4.86 11.93
C ILE A 50 -2.27 -5.29 12.11
N PHE A 51 -1.38 -4.35 12.45
CA PHE A 51 0.03 -4.64 12.67
C PHE A 51 0.24 -5.56 13.88
N PHE A 52 -0.50 -5.33 14.97
CA PHE A 52 -0.43 -6.16 16.17
C PHE A 52 -0.92 -7.58 15.91
N ASN A 53 -2.06 -7.76 15.26
CA ASN A 53 -2.59 -9.08 14.92
C ASN A 53 -1.66 -9.81 13.93
N SER A 54 -1.14 -9.10 12.93
CA SER A 54 -0.14 -9.65 12.00
C SER A 54 1.14 -10.07 12.74
N GLY A 55 1.57 -9.28 13.73
CA GLY A 55 2.72 -9.57 14.59
C GLY A 55 2.50 -10.79 15.49
N LEU A 56 1.33 -10.91 16.12
CA LEU A 56 0.98 -12.07 16.94
C LEU A 56 0.85 -13.37 16.12
N SER A 57 0.44 -13.25 14.85
CA SER A 57 0.32 -14.40 13.95
C SER A 57 1.68 -14.92 13.45
N LEU A 58 2.78 -14.23 13.73
CA LEU A 58 4.13 -14.65 13.34
C LEU A 58 4.75 -15.59 14.37
N LYS A 59 5.14 -16.78 13.92
CA LYS A 59 6.01 -17.67 14.70
C LYS A 59 7.46 -17.18 14.60
N THR A 60 8.18 -17.22 15.71
CA THR A 60 9.59 -16.80 15.79
C THR A 60 10.50 -17.59 14.84
N GLU A 61 10.18 -18.86 14.59
CA GLU A 61 10.87 -19.75 13.65
C GLU A 61 10.72 -19.26 12.19
N GLU A 62 9.51 -18.85 11.80
CA GLU A 62 9.20 -18.30 10.48
C GLU A 62 9.91 -16.96 10.26
N LEU A 63 9.96 -16.11 11.30
CA LEU A 63 10.68 -14.84 11.25
C LEU A 63 12.19 -15.06 11.08
N THR A 64 12.75 -16.03 11.81
CA THR A 64 14.18 -16.36 11.74
C THR A 64 14.52 -16.95 10.38
N SER A 65 13.71 -17.89 9.86
CA SER A 65 13.92 -18.47 8.53
C SER A 65 13.76 -17.42 7.42
N ALA A 66 12.85 -16.46 7.55
CA ALA A 66 12.70 -15.37 6.60
C ALA A 66 13.97 -14.51 6.56
N LEU A 67 14.50 -14.09 7.72
CA LEU A 67 15.69 -13.24 7.82
C LEU A 67 16.95 -13.82 7.13
N VAL A 68 17.03 -15.14 6.95
CA VAL A 68 18.16 -15.80 6.30
C VAL A 68 18.16 -15.60 4.77
N HIS A 69 17.02 -15.24 4.16
CA HIS A 69 16.89 -15.06 2.71
C HIS A 69 17.14 -13.60 2.27
N LEU A 70 18.29 -13.04 2.63
CA LEU A 70 18.67 -11.65 2.32
C LEU A 70 18.59 -11.29 0.83
N LYS A 71 18.90 -12.23 -0.08
CA LYS A 71 18.76 -12.02 -1.53
C LYS A 71 17.32 -11.80 -1.96
N LEU A 72 16.37 -12.50 -1.34
CA LEU A 72 14.95 -12.34 -1.61
C LEU A 72 14.46 -10.98 -1.13
N HIS A 73 14.86 -10.58 0.08
CA HIS A 73 14.51 -9.28 0.65
C HIS A 73 15.05 -8.12 -0.19
N LEU A 74 16.32 -8.16 -0.56
CA LEU A 74 16.93 -7.15 -1.43
C LEU A 74 16.25 -7.09 -2.81
N PHE A 75 15.92 -8.24 -3.40
CA PHE A 75 15.20 -8.28 -4.67
C PHE A 75 13.84 -7.59 -4.57
N ILE A 76 13.04 -7.96 -3.56
CA ILE A 76 11.71 -7.38 -3.33
C ILE A 76 11.83 -5.88 -3.07
N GLN A 77 12.83 -5.46 -2.29
CA GLN A 77 13.04 -4.05 -1.97
C GLN A 77 13.40 -3.21 -3.20
N ILE A 78 14.36 -3.66 -4.01
CA ILE A 78 14.75 -2.99 -5.25
C ILE A 78 13.59 -2.97 -6.24
N PHE A 79 12.87 -4.08 -6.37
CA PHE A 79 11.73 -4.17 -7.27
C PHE A 79 10.62 -3.18 -6.87
N THR A 80 10.36 -3.05 -5.56
CA THR A 80 9.25 -2.24 -5.06
C THR A 80 9.60 -0.77 -4.94
N LEU A 81 10.84 -0.41 -4.55
CA LEU A 81 11.25 0.99 -4.36
C LEU A 81 11.95 1.61 -5.57
N ALA A 82 12.56 0.83 -6.47
CA ALA A 82 13.26 1.38 -7.63
C ALA A 82 12.53 1.05 -8.93
N PHE A 83 12.26 -0.24 -9.19
CA PHE A 83 11.69 -0.65 -10.47
C PHE A 83 10.26 -0.15 -10.67
N PHE A 84 9.39 -0.31 -9.68
CA PHE A 84 7.99 0.10 -9.78
C PHE A 84 7.83 1.63 -9.92
N PRO A 85 8.47 2.47 -9.09
CA PRO A 85 8.43 3.93 -9.26
C PRO A 85 9.05 4.40 -10.58
N ALA A 86 10.14 3.79 -11.05
CA ALA A 86 10.73 4.11 -12.35
C ALA A 86 9.79 3.79 -13.52
N THR A 87 9.09 2.65 -13.43
CA THR A 87 8.10 2.24 -14.44
C THR A 87 6.90 3.18 -14.46
N ILE A 88 6.40 3.57 -13.28
CA ILE A 88 5.32 4.56 -13.15
C ILE A 88 5.77 5.92 -13.69
N TRP A 89 6.99 6.36 -13.40
CA TRP A 89 7.53 7.61 -13.93
C TRP A 89 7.59 7.58 -15.47
N LEU A 90 8.09 6.50 -16.08
CA LEU A 90 8.11 6.36 -17.53
C LEU A 90 6.69 6.35 -18.13
N PHE A 91 5.75 5.67 -17.48
CA PHE A 91 4.36 5.66 -17.91
C PHE A 91 3.71 7.06 -17.82
N LEU A 92 4.02 7.83 -16.77
CA LEU A 92 3.54 9.20 -16.61
C LEU A 92 4.09 10.15 -17.68
N GLN A 93 5.34 9.96 -18.13
CA GLN A 93 5.91 10.71 -19.26
C GLN A 93 5.14 10.46 -20.56
N LEU A 94 4.65 9.24 -20.76
CA LEU A 94 3.80 8.92 -21.93
C LEU A 94 2.41 9.55 -21.78
N LEU A 95 1.85 9.55 -20.56
CA LEU A 95 0.54 10.13 -20.27
C LEU A 95 0.54 11.66 -20.26
N SER A 96 1.66 12.33 -19.95
CA SER A 96 1.75 13.80 -19.93
C SER A 96 1.59 14.42 -21.33
N VAL A 97 1.78 13.62 -22.39
CA VAL A 97 1.49 14.01 -23.78
C VAL A 97 -0.01 14.15 -24.04
N THR A 98 -0.84 13.56 -23.18
CA THR A 98 -2.31 13.63 -23.27
C THR A 98 -2.86 14.75 -22.37
N SER A 99 -4.09 15.21 -22.63
CA SER A 99 -4.77 16.28 -21.88
C SER A 99 -5.31 15.84 -20.50
N ILE A 100 -4.60 14.93 -19.82
CA ILE A 100 -4.96 14.46 -18.47
C ILE A 100 -4.60 15.54 -17.44
N ASN A 101 -5.44 15.68 -16.42
CA ASN A 101 -5.23 16.63 -15.34
C ASN A 101 -3.93 16.33 -14.55
N GLU A 102 -3.10 17.36 -14.34
CA GLU A 102 -1.82 17.24 -13.63
C GLU A 102 -1.95 16.68 -12.20
N TRP A 103 -3.03 16.99 -11.49
CA TRP A 103 -3.25 16.48 -10.13
C TRP A 103 -3.50 14.98 -10.12
N LEU A 104 -4.11 14.45 -11.19
CA LEU A 104 -4.29 13.01 -11.34
C LEU A 104 -2.95 12.31 -11.59
N LEU A 105 -2.09 12.91 -12.42
CA LEU A 105 -0.73 12.41 -12.66
C LEU A 105 0.10 12.41 -11.38
N LYS A 106 0.04 13.50 -10.60
CA LYS A 106 0.70 13.60 -9.29
C LYS A 106 0.18 12.55 -8.31
N GLY A 107 -1.14 12.34 -8.25
CA GLY A 107 -1.75 11.29 -7.42
C GLY A 107 -1.28 9.89 -7.82
N LEU A 108 -1.21 9.60 -9.12
CA LEU A 108 -0.71 8.32 -9.62
C LEU A 108 0.78 8.12 -9.30
N GLN A 109 1.59 9.17 -9.38
CA GLN A 109 2.99 9.15 -8.96
C GLN A 109 3.13 8.88 -7.46
N THR A 110 2.35 9.57 -6.62
CA THR A 110 2.36 9.38 -5.17
C THR A 110 2.01 7.95 -4.78
N VAL A 111 0.94 7.39 -5.35
CA VAL A 111 0.53 6.01 -5.07
C VAL A 111 1.56 5.01 -5.60
N GLY A 112 2.17 5.28 -6.76
CA GLY A 112 3.21 4.43 -7.35
C GLY A 112 4.51 4.36 -6.54
N CYS A 113 4.80 5.38 -5.74
CA CYS A 113 5.96 5.41 -4.83
C CYS A 113 5.63 4.93 -3.41
N MET A 114 4.37 4.63 -3.12
CA MET A 114 3.96 4.23 -1.77
C MET A 114 4.39 2.80 -1.48
N PRO A 115 4.85 2.49 -0.25
CA PRO A 115 5.20 1.14 0.12
C PRO A 115 3.98 0.22 0.09
N PRO A 116 4.17 -1.09 -0.14
CA PRO A 116 3.08 -2.04 -0.27
C PRO A 116 2.33 -2.19 1.06
N PRO A 117 0.98 -2.26 1.05
CA PRO A 117 0.21 -2.42 2.27
C PRO A 117 0.44 -3.80 2.90
N VAL A 118 0.83 -3.82 4.18
CA VAL A 118 1.14 -5.05 4.91
C VAL A 118 -0.04 -6.03 4.90
N SER A 119 -1.27 -5.55 5.14
CA SER A 119 -2.45 -6.41 5.23
C SER A 119 -2.73 -7.18 3.93
N SER A 120 -2.71 -6.51 2.78
CA SER A 120 -3.00 -7.16 1.50
C SER A 120 -1.85 -8.06 1.05
N ALA A 121 -0.60 -7.65 1.30
CA ALA A 121 0.57 -8.46 0.95
C ALA A 121 0.53 -9.83 1.65
N VAL A 122 0.17 -9.86 2.93
CA VAL A 122 0.07 -11.11 3.70
C VAL A 122 -1.08 -11.98 3.23
N ILE A 123 -2.28 -11.41 3.10
CA ILE A 123 -3.48 -12.16 2.69
C ILE A 123 -3.27 -12.79 1.32
N LEU A 124 -2.73 -12.03 0.35
CA LEU A 124 -2.49 -12.53 -1.01
C LEU A 124 -1.36 -13.55 -1.06
N THR A 125 -0.28 -13.34 -0.31
CA THR A 125 0.84 -14.30 -0.22
C THR A 125 0.36 -15.63 0.39
N LYS A 126 -0.45 -15.56 1.45
CA LYS A 126 -1.09 -16.74 2.06
C LYS A 126 -1.99 -17.47 1.07
N ALA A 127 -2.80 -16.73 0.30
CA ALA A 127 -3.74 -17.31 -0.65
C ALA A 127 -3.08 -18.15 -1.74
N VAL A 128 -1.82 -17.85 -2.10
CA VAL A 128 -1.03 -18.60 -3.08
C VAL A 128 -0.09 -19.63 -2.44
N GLY A 129 -0.13 -19.81 -1.11
CA GLY A 129 0.77 -20.72 -0.39
C GLY A 129 2.21 -20.22 -0.28
N GLY A 130 2.43 -18.90 -0.38
CA GLY A 130 3.73 -18.27 -0.26
C GLY A 130 4.18 -18.05 1.20
N ASN A 131 5.37 -17.48 1.37
CA ASN A 131 5.96 -17.22 2.69
C ASN A 131 5.36 -15.94 3.33
N GLU A 132 4.43 -16.13 4.26
CA GLU A 132 3.76 -15.05 5.01
C GLU A 132 4.76 -14.18 5.80
N ALA A 133 5.76 -14.79 6.43
CA ALA A 133 6.75 -14.06 7.23
C ALA A 133 7.63 -13.14 6.39
N ALA A 134 8.05 -13.59 5.21
CA ALA A 134 8.77 -12.77 4.26
C ALA A 134 7.91 -11.61 3.73
N ALA A 135 6.61 -11.83 3.51
CA ALA A 135 5.69 -10.78 3.10
C ALA A 135 5.51 -9.70 4.20
N ILE A 136 5.36 -10.12 5.46
CA ILE A 136 5.27 -9.19 6.60
C ILE A 136 6.55 -8.38 6.72
N PHE A 137 7.70 -9.06 6.75
CA PHE A 137 9.00 -8.40 6.89
C PHE A 137 9.25 -7.39 5.77
N ASN A 138 9.10 -7.78 4.50
CA ASN A 138 9.34 -6.87 3.38
C ASN A 138 8.35 -5.70 3.33
N SER A 139 7.08 -5.91 3.71
CA SER A 139 6.09 -4.83 3.71
C SER A 139 6.35 -3.82 4.85
N ALA A 140 6.73 -4.31 6.04
CA ALA A 140 7.10 -3.45 7.16
C ALA A 140 8.43 -2.73 6.92
N PHE A 141 9.44 -3.45 6.42
CA PHE A 141 10.76 -2.89 6.08
C PHE A 141 10.66 -1.89 4.93
N GLY A 142 9.84 -2.18 3.92
CA GLY A 142 9.54 -1.26 2.83
C GLY A 142 8.85 0.01 3.29
N SER A 143 7.92 -0.10 4.24
CA SER A 143 7.27 1.05 4.86
C SER A 143 8.23 1.90 5.69
N PHE A 144 9.17 1.26 6.40
CA PHE A 144 10.23 1.94 7.15
C PHE A 144 11.23 2.67 6.22
N LEU A 145 11.72 1.98 5.19
CA LEU A 145 12.63 2.56 4.20
C LEU A 145 11.98 3.68 3.40
N SER A 146 10.74 3.49 2.94
CA SER A 146 10.01 4.54 2.24
C SER A 146 9.70 5.73 3.14
N GLY A 147 9.48 5.53 4.44
CA GLY A 147 9.41 6.64 5.41
C GLY A 147 10.72 7.44 5.49
N ALA A 148 11.87 6.76 5.41
CA ALA A 148 13.19 7.41 5.34
C ALA A 148 13.41 8.11 3.99
N GLU A 149 12.96 7.52 2.88
CA GLU A 149 13.01 8.13 1.55
C GLU A 149 12.00 9.28 1.40
N HIS A 150 10.85 9.26 2.07
CA HIS A 150 9.91 10.37 2.09
C HIS A 150 10.57 11.62 2.73
N PHE A 151 11.48 11.42 3.68
CA PHE A 151 12.30 12.47 4.29
C PHE A 151 13.44 12.98 3.38
N LEU A 152 13.85 12.22 2.35
CA LEU A 152 14.97 12.56 1.46
C LEU A 152 14.56 12.89 0.01
N GLY A 153 13.50 12.27 -0.50
CA GLY A 153 13.17 12.14 -1.93
C GLY A 153 11.98 12.98 -2.41
N GLN A 154 11.13 13.52 -1.51
CA GLN A 154 10.18 14.57 -1.91
C GLN A 154 10.90 15.81 -2.46
N THR A 155 12.15 16.02 -2.08
CA THR A 155 13.00 17.09 -2.61
C THR A 155 13.58 16.79 -4.00
N GLY A 156 13.63 15.54 -4.46
CA GLY A 156 14.31 15.18 -5.71
C GLY A 156 13.34 14.82 -6.84
N ILE A 157 12.40 13.90 -6.59
CA ILE A 157 11.56 13.31 -7.64
C ILE A 157 10.32 14.17 -7.92
N MET A 158 9.75 14.81 -6.89
CA MET A 158 8.72 15.84 -7.10
C MET A 158 9.33 17.13 -7.66
N LYS A 159 10.58 17.49 -7.33
CA LYS A 159 11.27 18.62 -7.98
C LYS A 159 11.58 18.33 -9.45
N ALA A 160 12.01 17.12 -9.80
CA ALA A 160 12.26 16.78 -11.21
C ALA A 160 10.98 16.83 -12.07
N GLY A 161 9.81 16.54 -11.51
CA GLY A 161 8.51 16.72 -12.18
C GLY A 161 7.93 18.14 -12.11
N LEU A 162 8.44 19.01 -11.23
CA LEU A 162 8.08 20.43 -11.12
C LEU A 162 9.01 21.34 -11.95
N LEU A 163 10.22 20.89 -12.30
CA LEU A 163 11.23 21.66 -13.05
C LEU A 163 11.08 21.55 -14.58
N THR A 164 10.02 20.94 -15.09
CA THR A 164 9.68 20.94 -16.52
C THR A 164 8.51 21.87 -16.86
N THR A 165 8.04 22.65 -15.90
CA THR A 165 7.05 23.71 -16.11
C THR A 165 7.57 25.04 -15.55
N ASP A 166 8.66 25.52 -16.13
CA ASP A 166 9.01 26.95 -16.18
C ASP A 166 9.34 27.30 -17.64
#